data_AF-A0A259L8N6-F1
#
_entry.id   AF-A0A259L8N6-F1
#
_cell.length_a   1.000
_cell.length_b   1.000
_cell.length_c   1.000
_cell.angle_alpha   90.00
_cell.angle_beta   90.00
_cell.angle_gamma   90.00
#
_symmetry.space_group_name_H-M   'P 1'
#
loop_
_entity.id
_entity.type
_entity.pdbx_description
1 polymer ?
#
loop_
_entity_poly.entity_id
_entity_poly.type
_entity_poly.pdbx_seq_one_letter_code
_entity_poly.pdbx_strand_id
1 'polypeptide(L)'
;AFSMNYIPFIGPFVATLLPTLFALVQFESWQSALFVFVCLNVIQFLSGSYLEPRIAGKALAASPFMVLFAVFFWSFLWGVPGAFIGVPLLIAALTLCAHHPASRPVADLFSGRVPPAETAAS
;
A
#
# COMPACT_ATOMS: atom_id res chain seq x y z
N ALA A 1 6.56 -3.06 21.83
CA ALA A 1 5.97 -4.18 21.07
C ALA A 1 5.22 -3.72 19.81
N PHE A 2 4.48 -2.62 19.83
CA PHE A 2 3.75 -2.10 18.65
C PHE A 2 4.61 -1.26 17.69
N SER A 3 5.76 -0.75 18.15
CA SER A 3 6.65 0.14 17.40
C SER A 3 7.57 -0.55 16.38
N MET A 4 7.71 -1.88 16.43
CA MET A 4 8.73 -2.60 15.64
C MET A 4 8.26 -3.00 14.23
N ASN A 5 6.97 -2.84 13.91
CA ASN A 5 6.36 -3.43 12.71
C ASN A 5 5.71 -2.42 11.76
N TYR A 6 5.80 -1.11 12.02
CA TYR A 6 5.01 -0.11 11.29
C TYR A 6 5.82 1.00 10.63
N ILE A 7 7.05 0.68 10.21
CA ILE A 7 7.79 1.57 9.33
C ILE A 7 8.14 0.75 8.09
N PRO A 8 7.50 1.00 6.94
CA PRO A 8 7.80 0.36 5.65
C PRO A 8 9.29 0.42 5.25
N PHE A 9 10.10 1.21 5.95
CA PHE A 9 11.56 1.26 5.80
C PHE A 9 12.32 0.19 6.58
N ILE A 10 11.81 -0.28 7.73
CA ILE A 10 12.50 -1.28 8.56
C ILE A 10 12.48 -2.65 7.86
N GLY A 11 11.34 -3.03 7.26
CA GLY A 11 11.20 -4.30 6.55
C GLY A 11 12.27 -4.49 5.47
N PRO A 12 12.37 -3.58 4.49
CA PRO A 12 13.45 -3.55 3.50
C PRO A 12 14.84 -3.60 4.09
N PHE A 13 15.11 -2.80 5.12
CA PHE A 13 16.42 -2.69 5.74
C PHE A 13 16.83 -4.03 6.37
N VAL A 14 15.93 -4.65 7.13
CA VAL A 14 16.12 -5.98 7.73
C VAL A 14 16.23 -7.06 6.63
N ALA A 15 15.41 -6.99 5.58
CA ALA A 15 15.40 -7.93 4.46
C ALA A 15 16.65 -7.85 3.57
N THR A 16 17.36 -6.71 3.52
CA THR A 16 18.65 -6.58 2.83
C THR A 16 19.82 -6.90 3.73
N LEU A 17 19.79 -6.45 4.99
CA LEU A 17 20.91 -6.56 5.92
C LEU A 17 21.18 -8.02 6.35
N LEU A 18 20.15 -8.77 6.75
CA LEU A 18 20.34 -10.15 7.23
C LEU A 18 20.94 -11.07 6.15
N PRO A 19 20.43 -11.13 4.92
CA PRO A 19 20.99 -11.99 3.89
C PRO A 19 22.38 -11.55 3.44
N THR A 20 22.68 -10.25 3.44
CA THR A 20 24.02 -9.73 3.10
C THR A 20 25.06 -10.17 4.14
N LEU A 21 24.73 -10.07 5.43
CA LEU A 21 25.59 -10.57 6.51
C LEU A 21 25.74 -12.09 6.46
N PHE A 22 24.66 -12.82 6.18
CA PHE A 22 24.70 -14.27 6.01
C PHE A 22 25.61 -14.68 4.84
N ALA A 23 25.56 -13.97 3.71
CA ALA A 23 26.41 -14.22 2.55
C ALA A 23 27.90 -13.92 2.82
N LEU A 24 28.20 -12.90 3.64
CA LEU A 24 29.58 -12.62 4.08
C LEU A 24 30.16 -13.77 4.91
N VAL A 25 29.38 -14.30 5.86
CA VAL A 25 29.83 -15.39 6.74
C VAL A 25 29.92 -16.71 5.98
N GLN A 26 28.98 -16.99 5.07
CA GLN A 26 28.91 -18.27 4.37
C GLN A 26 30.00 -18.46 3.31
N PHE A 27 30.33 -17.39 2.59
CA PHE A 27 31.22 -17.47 1.42
C PHE A 27 32.60 -16.86 1.67
N GLU A 28 32.79 -16.16 2.79
CA GLU A 28 34.01 -15.39 3.16
C GLU A 28 34.59 -14.52 2.02
N SER A 29 33.75 -14.19 1.04
CA SER A 29 34.13 -13.41 -0.14
C SER A 29 33.35 -12.10 -0.15
N TRP A 30 34.09 -11.00 -0.32
CA TRP A 30 33.49 -9.68 -0.47
C TRP A 30 32.64 -9.56 -1.75
N GLN A 31 32.96 -10.36 -2.77
CA GLN A 31 32.27 -10.34 -4.06
C GLN A 31 30.86 -10.92 -3.96
N SER A 32 30.67 -12.00 -3.21
CA SER A 32 29.35 -12.61 -2.99
C SER A 32 28.44 -11.71 -2.16
N ALA A 33 28.99 -10.99 -1.18
CA ALA A 33 28.26 -10.02 -0.37
C ALA A 33 27.76 -8.83 -1.20
N LEU A 34 28.63 -8.26 -2.03
CA LEU A 34 28.27 -7.18 -2.96
C LEU A 34 27.19 -7.63 -3.95
N PHE A 35 27.31 -8.84 -4.50
CA PHE A 35 26.33 -9.39 -5.42
C PHE A 35 24.95 -9.53 -4.78
N VAL A 36 24.87 -10.13 -3.58
CA VAL A 36 23.62 -10.28 -2.83
C VAL A 36 23.02 -8.91 -2.48
N PHE A 37 23.84 -7.96 -2.02
CA PHE A 37 23.39 -6.62 -1.70
C PHE A 37 22.77 -5.91 -2.91
N VAL A 38 23.44 -5.95 -4.07
CA VAL A 38 22.95 -5.33 -5.32
C VAL A 38 21.67 -6.01 -5.80
N CYS A 39 21.63 -7.35 -5.83
CA CYS A 39 20.43 -8.09 -6.23
C CYS A 39 19.23 -7.74 -5.35
N LEU A 40 19.40 -7.73 -4.03
CA LEU A 40 18.32 -7.38 -3.10
C LEU A 40 17.88 -5.92 -3.28
N ASN A 41 18.82 -4.99 -3.51
CA ASN A 41 18.49 -3.59 -3.78
C ASN A 41 17.67 -3.43 -5.06
N VAL A 42 18.02 -4.16 -6.13
CA VAL A 42 17.27 -4.16 -7.39
C VAL A 42 15.86 -4.72 -7.18
N ILE A 43 15.71 -5.82 -6.44
CA ILE A 43 14.39 -6.39 -6.10
C ILE A 43 13.57 -5.40 -5.28
N GLN A 44 14.18 -4.74 -4.30
CA GLN A 44 13.57 -3.70 -3.50
C GLN A 44 13.12 -2.51 -4.36
N PHE A 45 13.97 -2.06 -5.27
CA PHE A 45 13.68 -0.95 -6.16
C PHE A 45 12.55 -1.30 -7.13
N LEU A 46 12.54 -2.50 -7.69
CA LEU A 46 11.45 -3.00 -8.54
C LEU A 46 10.15 -3.13 -7.76
N SER A 47 10.21 -3.66 -6.53
CA SER A 47 9.03 -3.81 -5.68
C SER A 47 8.47 -2.44 -5.28
N GLY A 48 9.30 -1.51 -4.83
CA GLY A 48 8.88 -0.13 -4.52
C GLY A 48 8.36 0.59 -5.76
N SER A 49 9.14 0.62 -6.84
CA SER A 49 8.81 1.38 -8.05
C SER A 49 7.67 0.79 -8.88
N TYR A 50 7.30 -0.48 -8.71
CA TYR A 50 6.23 -1.12 -9.50
C TYR A 50 4.98 -1.41 -8.67
N LEU A 51 5.15 -1.85 -7.41
CA LEU A 51 4.03 -2.18 -6.53
C LEU A 51 3.40 -0.90 -5.95
N GLU A 52 4.20 0.10 -5.57
CA GLU A 52 3.67 1.37 -5.04
C GLU A 52 2.81 2.12 -6.06
N PRO A 53 3.20 2.36 -7.32
CA PRO A 53 2.33 3.07 -8.26
C PRO A 53 1.09 2.27 -8.66
N ARG A 54 1.14 0.93 -8.65
CA ARG A 54 -0.04 0.09 -8.91
C ARG A 54 -1.04 0.13 -7.76
N ILE A 55 -0.57 0.24 -6.52
CA ILE A 55 -1.41 0.35 -5.32
C ILE A 55 -1.89 1.80 -5.14
N ALA A 56 -1.00 2.79 -5.24
CA ALA A 56 -1.31 4.22 -5.17
C ALA A 56 -2.22 4.66 -6.33
N GLY A 57 -2.06 4.08 -7.52
CA GLY A 57 -2.94 4.29 -8.66
C GLY A 57 -4.41 3.92 -8.40
N LYS A 58 -4.68 2.99 -7.47
CA LYS A 58 -6.04 2.66 -7.00
C LYS A 58 -6.51 3.54 -5.85
N ALA A 59 -5.60 4.05 -5.01
CA ALA A 59 -5.93 5.00 -3.95
C ALA A 59 -6.43 6.35 -4.49
N LEU A 60 -6.02 6.73 -5.72
CA LEU A 60 -6.55 7.87 -6.45
C LEU A 60 -8.04 7.76 -6.83
N ALA A 61 -8.66 6.59 -6.62
CA ALA A 61 -10.09 6.39 -6.84
C ALA A 61 -10.95 6.54 -5.57
N ALA A 62 -10.41 7.02 -4.45
CA ALA A 62 -11.23 7.41 -3.30
C ALA A 62 -11.21 8.93 -3.18
N SER A 63 -12.38 9.56 -2.98
CA SER A 63 -12.43 11.00 -2.73
C SER A 63 -11.56 11.36 -1.52
N PRO A 64 -10.69 12.39 -1.61
CA PRO A 64 -9.86 12.83 -0.48
C PRO A 64 -10.67 13.09 0.80
N PHE A 65 -11.93 13.50 0.64
CA PHE A 65 -12.86 13.69 1.75
C PHE A 65 -13.19 12.40 2.50
N MET A 66 -13.43 11.29 1.79
CA MET A 66 -13.70 9.99 2.40
C MET A 66 -12.49 9.44 3.15
N VAL A 67 -11.29 9.63 2.59
CA VAL A 67 -10.03 9.26 3.25
C VAL A 67 -9.87 10.04 4.55
N LEU A 68 -10.08 11.36 4.51
CA LEU A 68 -10.03 12.23 5.69
C LEU A 68 -11.05 11.80 6.75
N PHE A 69 -12.30 11.53 6.34
CA PHE A 69 -13.34 11.04 7.23
C PHE A 69 -12.97 9.71 7.88
N ALA A 70 -12.48 8.73 7.11
CA ALA A 70 -12.07 7.43 7.64
C ALA A 70 -10.90 7.54 8.62
N VAL A 71 -9.92 8.39 8.31
CA VAL A 71 -8.80 8.67 9.22
C VAL A 71 -9.30 9.28 10.51
N PHE A 72 -10.13 10.32 10.47
CA PHE A 72 -10.67 10.93 11.69
C PHE A 72 -11.56 10.00 12.50
N PHE A 73 -12.48 9.30 11.83
CA PHE A 73 -13.41 8.37 12.47
C PHE A 73 -12.67 7.23 13.18
N TRP A 74 -11.69 6.62 12.50
CA TRP A 74 -10.94 5.50 13.08
C TRP A 74 -9.88 5.98 14.10
N SER A 75 -9.33 7.19 13.91
CA SER A 75 -8.45 7.83 14.90
C SER A 75 -9.17 8.23 16.17
N PHE A 76 -10.44 8.65 16.08
CA PHE A 76 -11.26 8.94 17.24
C PHE A 76 -11.51 7.67 18.09
N LEU A 77 -11.63 6.53 17.43
CA LEU A 77 -12.04 5.28 18.05
C LEU A 77 -10.88 4.56 18.79
N TRP A 78 -9.63 4.63 18.26
CA TRP A 78 -8.45 3.92 18.84
C TRP A 78 -7.18 4.78 18.91
N GLY A 79 -7.24 6.06 18.57
CA GLY A 79 -6.08 6.95 18.48
C GLY A 79 -5.24 6.73 17.22
N VAL A 80 -3.92 7.00 17.32
CA VAL A 80 -2.97 6.93 16.19
C VAL A 80 -2.95 5.57 15.45
N PRO A 81 -3.00 4.40 16.12
CA PRO A 81 -3.09 3.11 15.43
C PRO A 81 -4.34 3.01 14.56
N GLY A 82 -5.39 3.73 14.95
CA GLY A 82 -6.63 3.76 14.23
C GLY A 82 -6.50 4.45 12.86
N ALA A 83 -5.77 5.57 12.80
CA ALA A 83 -5.51 6.27 11.53
C ALA A 83 -4.93 5.33 10.45
N PHE A 84 -4.00 4.46 10.87
CA PHE A 84 -3.30 3.52 9.98
C PHE A 84 -4.21 2.41 9.43
N ILE A 85 -5.15 1.92 10.23
CA ILE A 85 -6.09 0.87 9.82
C ILE A 85 -7.29 1.46 9.06
N GLY A 86 -7.68 2.69 9.36
CA GLY A 86 -8.84 3.35 8.75
C GLY A 86 -8.74 3.48 7.23
N VAL A 87 -7.55 3.84 6.71
CA VAL A 87 -7.31 3.97 5.26
C VAL A 87 -7.49 2.64 4.50
N PRO A 88 -6.80 1.54 4.85
CA PRO A 88 -6.98 0.26 4.17
C PRO A 88 -8.41 -0.30 4.34
N LEU A 89 -9.04 -0.09 5.51
CA LEU A 89 -10.43 -0.51 5.74
C LEU A 89 -11.41 0.24 4.83
N LEU A 90 -11.23 1.56 4.66
CA LEU A 90 -12.01 2.35 3.71
C LEU A 90 -11.85 1.82 2.28
N ILE A 91 -10.62 1.54 1.86
CA ILE A 91 -10.34 1.00 0.52
C ILE A 91 -11.02 -0.37 0.33
N ALA A 92 -10.96 -1.24 1.34
CA ALA A 92 -11.63 -2.54 1.31
C ALA A 92 -13.16 -2.38 1.22
N ALA A 93 -13.75 -1.47 2.00
CA ALA A 93 -15.19 -1.18 1.97
C ALA A 93 -15.64 -0.64 0.60
N LEU A 94 -14.90 0.32 0.03
CA LEU A 94 -15.17 0.85 -1.32
C LEU A 94 -15.04 -0.25 -2.38
N THR A 95 -14.05 -1.14 -2.25
CA THR A 95 -13.85 -2.27 -3.18
C THR A 95 -15.01 -3.27 -3.09
N LEU A 96 -15.49 -3.58 -1.88
CA LEU A 96 -16.64 -4.46 -1.67
C LEU A 96 -17.92 -3.86 -2.26
N CYS A 97 -18.14 -2.56 -2.05
CA CYS A 97 -19.27 -1.83 -2.65
C CYS A 97 -19.19 -1.81 -4.18
N ALA A 98 -18.00 -1.67 -4.77
CA ALA A 98 -17.82 -1.72 -6.22
C ALA A 98 -18.16 -3.09 -6.83
N HIS A 99 -18.01 -4.17 -6.05
CA HIS A 99 -18.31 -5.54 -6.47
C HIS A 99 -19.81 -5.87 -6.43
N HIS A 100 -20.62 -5.11 -5.69
CA HIS A 100 -22.07 -5.31 -5.61
C HIS A 100 -22.80 -4.31 -6.55
N PRO A 101 -23.52 -4.79 -7.59
CA PRO A 101 -24.12 -3.91 -8.61
C PRO A 101 -25.15 -2.92 -8.05
N ALA A 102 -25.79 -3.22 -6.91
CA ALA A 102 -26.78 -2.34 -6.27
C ALA A 102 -26.19 -1.12 -5.52
N SER A 103 -24.90 -1.11 -5.16
CA SER A 103 -24.26 -0.01 -4.39
C SER A 103 -23.21 0.77 -5.20
N ARG A 104 -23.08 0.47 -6.49
CA ARG A 104 -22.25 1.21 -7.46
C ARG A 104 -22.49 2.73 -7.49
N PRO A 105 -23.73 3.25 -7.55
CA PRO A 105 -23.92 4.71 -7.63
C PRO A 105 -23.46 5.45 -6.36
N VAL A 106 -23.51 4.79 -5.20
CA VAL A 106 -22.98 5.32 -3.94
C VAL A 106 -21.45 5.36 -3.98
N ALA A 107 -20.83 4.27 -4.45
CA ALA A 107 -19.38 4.20 -4.61
C ALA A 107 -18.86 5.23 -5.63
N ASP A 108 -19.55 5.46 -6.75
CA ASP A 108 -19.15 6.42 -7.79
C ASP A 108 -19.24 7.88 -7.31
N LEU A 109 -20.31 8.22 -6.58
CA LEU A 109 -20.47 9.55 -5.96
C LEU A 109 -19.37 9.85 -4.93
N PHE A 110 -19.00 8.85 -4.11
CA PHE A 110 -17.98 9.00 -3.07
C PHE A 110 -16.55 8.75 -3.55
N SER A 111 -16.35 8.13 -4.72
CA SER A 111 -15.04 7.97 -5.37
C SER A 111 -14.69 9.11 -6.31
N GLY A 112 -15.62 10.02 -6.58
CA GLY A 112 -15.44 11.11 -7.54
C GLY A 112 -15.37 10.63 -8.99
N ARG A 113 -15.81 9.40 -9.28
CA ARG A 113 -15.89 8.90 -10.66
C ARG A 113 -17.17 9.43 -11.29
N VAL A 114 -17.02 10.29 -12.30
CA VAL A 114 -18.09 10.58 -13.24
C VAL A 114 -18.36 9.28 -14.02
N PRO A 115 -19.61 8.80 -14.12
CA PRO A 115 -19.93 7.61 -14.92
C PRO A 115 -19.40 7.79 -16.35
N PRO A 116 -18.86 6.75 -17.01
CA PRO A 116 -18.56 6.84 -18.42
C PRO A 116 -19.86 7.18 -19.16
N ALA A 117 -19.87 8.32 -19.85
CA ALA A 117 -20.97 8.79 -20.66
C ALA A 117 -21.13 7.91 -21.92
N GLU A 118 -21.48 6.64 -21.74
CA GLU A 118 -21.60 5.66 -22.84
C GLU A 118 -22.93 4.92 -22.76
N THR A 119 -24.05 5.65 -22.64
CA THR A 119 -25.39 5.12 -23.01
C THR A 119 -26.39 6.21 -23.46
N ALA A 120 -25.94 7.43 -23.78
CA ALA A 120 -26.84 8.51 -24.22
C ALA A 120 -26.72 8.84 -25.73
N ALA A 121 -26.10 7.95 -26.51
CA ALA A 121 -25.98 8.09 -27.96
C ALA A 121 -26.26 6.75 -28.67
N SER A 122 -27.44 6.17 -28.39
CA SER A 122 -28.07 5.17 -29.24
C SER A 122 -29.54 5.53 -29.44
#